data_AF-A0A2E3FPC7-F1
#
_entry.id   AF-A0A2E3FPC7-F1
#
_cell.length_a   1.000
_cell.length_b   1.000
_cell.length_c   1.000
_cell.angle_alpha   90.00
_cell.angle_beta   90.00
_cell.angle_gamma   90.00
#
_symmetry.space_group_name_H-M   'P 1'
#
loop_
_entity.id
_entity.type
_entity.pdbx_description
1 polymer ?
#
loop_
_entity_poly.entity_id
_entity_poly.type
_entity_poly.pdbx_seq_one_letter_code
_entity_poly.pdbx_strand_id
1 'polypeptide(L)'
;MLPVVQLRLRGIDMARQLMQKCKKCGAYLLTRECKECDGVPQAAAPMKWSPEDKHAHIRRKIEGVEEDGWAETLPTLTSSEEE
;
A
#
# COMPACT_ATOMS: atom_id res chain seq x y z
N MET A 1 -2.45 -32.04 -21.63
CA MET A 1 -3.15 -32.13 -20.34
C MET A 1 -2.33 -31.32 -19.35
N LEU A 2 -2.65 -30.03 -19.20
CA LEU A 2 -1.94 -29.17 -18.23
C LEU A 2 -2.28 -29.67 -16.83
N PRO A 3 -1.30 -29.84 -15.92
CA PRO A 3 -1.60 -30.27 -14.57
C PRO A 3 -2.50 -29.22 -13.93
N VAL A 4 -3.67 -29.65 -13.48
CA VAL A 4 -4.57 -28.86 -12.64
C VAL A 4 -3.77 -28.51 -11.40
N VAL A 5 -3.25 -27.28 -11.34
CA VAL A 5 -2.60 -26.76 -10.15
C VAL A 5 -3.69 -26.72 -9.09
N GLN A 6 -3.68 -27.72 -8.22
CA GLN A 6 -4.57 -27.79 -7.08
C GLN A 6 -4.33 -26.54 -6.24
N LEU A 7 -5.25 -25.58 -6.34
CA LEU A 7 -5.34 -24.42 -5.47
C LEU A 7 -5.43 -24.95 -4.05
N ARG A 8 -4.29 -25.16 -3.40
CA ARG A 8 -4.19 -25.26 -1.95
C ARG A 8 -4.55 -23.87 -1.45
N LEU A 9 -5.85 -23.63 -1.30
CA LEU A 9 -6.39 -22.58 -0.45
C LEU A 9 -5.97 -22.95 0.98
N ARG A 10 -4.71 -22.64 1.34
CA ARG A 10 -4.29 -22.57 2.73
C ARG A 10 -5.18 -21.48 3.35
N GLY A 11 -6.02 -21.89 4.29
CA GLY A 11 -7.11 -21.06 4.78
C GLY A 11 -6.66 -19.80 5.53
N ILE A 12 -7.69 -18.99 5.82
CA ILE A 12 -7.83 -18.05 6.96
C ILE A 12 -7.19 -16.65 6.83
N ASP A 13 -6.47 -16.30 5.77
CA ASP A 13 -5.80 -14.99 5.69
C ASP A 13 -6.62 -13.91 4.96
N MET A 14 -6.75 -12.73 5.61
CA MET A 14 -7.17 -11.42 5.05
C MET A 14 -7.22 -11.37 3.52
N ALA A 15 -8.34 -10.94 2.93
CA ALA A 15 -8.47 -10.73 1.48
C ALA A 15 -7.39 -9.75 0.98
N ARG A 16 -6.27 -10.28 0.48
CA ARG A 16 -5.16 -9.49 -0.07
C ARG A 16 -5.49 -9.18 -1.52
N GLN A 17 -5.28 -7.92 -1.90
CA GLN A 17 -5.32 -7.54 -3.32
C GLN A 17 -4.37 -8.43 -4.12
N LEU A 18 -4.80 -8.87 -5.31
CA LEU A 18 -3.99 -9.77 -6.13
C LEU A 18 -2.74 -9.06 -6.67
N MET A 19 -2.85 -7.78 -7.04
CA MET A 19 -1.75 -6.99 -7.55
C MET A 19 -0.97 -6.32 -6.43
N GLN A 20 0.35 -6.48 -6.46
CA GLN A 20 1.29 -5.83 -5.56
C GLN A 20 2.21 -4.88 -6.34
N LYS A 21 2.74 -3.86 -5.67
CA LYS A 21 3.75 -2.94 -6.18
C LYS A 21 4.95 -2.92 -5.23
N CYS A 22 6.16 -3.05 -5.75
CA CYS A 22 7.38 -2.97 -4.96
C CYS A 22 7.58 -1.55 -4.43
N LYS A 23 7.80 -1.39 -3.11
CA LYS A 23 8.10 -0.07 -2.53
C LYS A 23 9.44 0.51 -2.99
N LYS A 24 10.39 -0.34 -3.41
CA LYS A 24 11.78 0.05 -3.71
C LYS A 24 11.99 0.41 -5.18
N CYS A 25 11.58 -0.46 -6.11
CA CYS A 25 11.72 -0.21 -7.56
C CYS A 25 10.42 0.19 -8.26
N GLY A 26 9.26 0.05 -7.63
CA GLY A 26 7.96 0.37 -8.23
C GLY A 26 7.41 -0.68 -9.20
N ALA A 27 8.08 -1.81 -9.42
CA ALA A 27 7.59 -2.90 -10.28
C ALA A 27 6.28 -3.51 -9.75
N TYR A 28 5.43 -3.95 -10.68
CA TYR A 28 4.16 -4.62 -10.36
C TYR A 28 4.32 -6.13 -10.41
N LEU A 29 3.88 -6.83 -9.35
CA LEU A 29 4.07 -8.27 -9.20
C LEU A 29 2.85 -8.94 -8.54
N LEU A 30 2.74 -10.26 -8.74
CA LEU A 30 1.77 -11.11 -8.04
C LEU A 30 2.41 -11.93 -6.90
N THR A 31 3.71 -11.75 -6.67
CA THR A 31 4.50 -12.46 -5.66
C THR A 31 4.69 -11.61 -4.40
N ARG A 32 5.04 -12.25 -3.28
CA ARG A 32 5.35 -11.58 -2.01
C ARG A 32 6.78 -11.05 -1.92
N GLU A 33 7.60 -11.32 -2.94
CA GLU A 33 9.00 -10.92 -3.03
C GLU A 33 9.24 -10.31 -4.42
N CYS A 34 9.96 -9.20 -4.46
CA CYS A 34 10.33 -8.54 -5.71
C CYS A 34 11.56 -9.21 -6.32
N LYS A 35 11.42 -9.79 -7.52
CA LYS A 35 12.52 -10.47 -8.22
C LYS A 35 13.57 -9.54 -8.84
N GLU A 36 13.32 -8.24 -8.84
CA GLU A 36 14.23 -7.25 -9.45
C GLU A 36 15.18 -6.61 -8.44
N CYS A 37 14.74 -6.42 -7.18
CA CYS A 37 15.49 -5.62 -6.20
C CYS A 37 15.40 -6.13 -4.75
N ASP A 38 14.82 -7.32 -4.57
CA ASP A 38 14.57 -8.00 -3.29
C ASP A 38 13.73 -7.19 -2.29
N GLY A 39 13.06 -6.13 -2.76
CA GLY A 39 12.18 -5.31 -1.95
C GLY A 39 10.86 -6.01 -1.60
N VAL A 40 10.25 -5.59 -0.49
CA VAL A 40 8.95 -6.10 -0.04
C VAL A 40 7.81 -5.36 -0.80
N PRO A 41 7.00 -6.06 -1.60
CA PRO A 41 5.85 -5.47 -2.26
C PRO A 41 4.70 -5.19 -1.29
N GLN A 42 3.86 -4.21 -1.64
CA GLN A 42 2.62 -3.90 -0.97
C GLN A 42 1.44 -3.89 -1.94
N ALA A 43 0.23 -3.90 -1.39
CA ALA A 43 -1.00 -3.78 -2.16
C ALA A 43 -0.92 -2.58 -3.11
N ALA A 44 -1.10 -2.82 -4.41
CA ALA A 44 -0.87 -1.81 -5.43
C ALA A 44 -1.95 -0.73 -5.45
N ALA A 45 -3.20 -1.11 -5.15
CA ALA A 45 -4.29 -0.16 -5.10
C ALA A 45 -4.33 0.54 -3.73
N PRO A 46 -4.60 1.85 -3.70
CA PRO A 46 -4.74 2.58 -2.46
C PRO A 46 -5.91 2.05 -1.64
N MET A 47 -5.81 2.22 -0.32
CA MET A 47 -6.94 1.96 0.57
C MET A 47 -8.05 2.97 0.27
N LYS A 48 -9.31 2.51 0.20
CA LYS A 48 -10.45 3.41 0.04
C LYS A 48 -10.55 4.30 1.29
N TRP A 49 -10.66 5.60 1.08
CA TRP A 49 -10.94 6.56 2.13
C TRP A 49 -12.43 6.50 2.52
N SER A 50 -12.75 6.65 3.81
CA SER A 50 -14.10 6.79 4.33
C SER A 50 -14.09 7.81 5.48
N PRO A 51 -15.15 8.64 5.62
CA PRO A 51 -15.27 9.59 6.72
C PRO A 51 -15.17 8.93 8.11
N GLU A 52 -15.67 7.70 8.24
CA GLU A 52 -15.75 6.97 9.49
C GLU A 52 -14.47 6.24 9.89
N ASP A 53 -13.39 6.28 9.07
CA ASP A 53 -12.16 5.47 9.19
C ASP A 53 -11.72 5.20 10.65
N LYS A 54 -12.22 4.09 11.21
CA LYS A 54 -11.99 3.71 12.61
C LYS A 54 -10.50 3.48 12.92
N HIS A 55 -9.70 3.19 11.90
CA HIS A 55 -8.29 2.88 12.02
C HIS A 55 -7.40 4.07 11.62
N ALA A 56 -7.97 5.26 11.39
CA ALA A 56 -7.22 6.46 11.03
C ALA A 56 -6.13 6.82 12.07
N HIS A 57 -6.38 6.56 13.35
CA HIS A 57 -5.41 6.78 14.43
C HIS A 57 -4.19 5.84 14.30
N ILE A 58 -4.41 4.58 13.94
CA ILE A 58 -3.33 3.61 13.71
C ILE A 58 -2.52 4.00 12.47
N ARG A 59 -3.19 4.38 11.38
CA ARG A 59 -2.53 4.81 10.15
C ARG A 59 -1.64 6.03 10.39
N ARG A 60 -2.15 7.05 11.10
CA ARG A 60 -1.37 8.23 11.51
C ARG A 60 -0.14 7.88 12.34
N LYS A 61 -0.26 6.92 13.26
CA LYS A 61 0.88 6.42 14.06
C LYS A 61 1.92 5.69 13.20
N ILE A 62 1.50 4.90 12.22
CA ILE A 62 2.42 4.20 11.29
C ILE A 62 3.14 5.20 10.37
N GLU A 63 2.45 6.27 9.98
CA GLU A 63 2.98 7.34 9.11
C GLU A 63 3.79 8.39 9.87
N GLY A 64 3.90 8.30 11.20
CA GLY A 64 4.65 9.28 12.01
C GLY A 64 4.05 10.68 11.99
N VAL A 65 2.74 10.82 11.79
CA VAL A 65 2.06 12.13 11.61
C VAL A 65 2.18 13.03 12.85
N GLU A 66 2.33 12.44 14.03
CA GLU A 66 2.46 13.15 15.30
C GLU A 66 3.93 13.46 15.66
N GLU A 67 4.90 13.08 14.82
CA GLU A 67 6.32 13.33 15.04
C GLU A 67 6.73 14.76 14.64
N ASP A 68 7.74 15.29 15.32
CA ASP A 68 8.27 16.64 15.03
C ASP A 68 8.79 16.73 13.59
N GLY A 69 8.45 17.82 12.89
CA GLY A 69 8.86 18.07 11.50
C GLY A 69 7.96 17.44 10.43
N TRP A 70 6.96 16.62 10.78
CA TRP A 70 6.02 16.06 9.79
C TRP A 70 5.31 17.15 8.98
N ALA A 71 4.91 18.24 9.64
CA ALA A 71 4.22 19.36 8.98
C ALA A 71 5.05 20.01 7.86
N GLU A 72 6.38 19.95 7.94
CA GLU A 72 7.29 20.49 6.91
C GLU A 72 7.32 19.63 5.64
N THR A 73 6.87 18.38 5.72
CA THR A 73 6.79 17.46 4.57
C THR A 73 5.54 17.68 3.71
N LEU A 74 4.58 18.48 4.19
CA LEU A 74 3.33 18.71 3.48
C LEU A 74 3.56 19.55 2.22
N PRO A 75 2.90 19.20 1.10
CA PRO A 75 2.99 20.01 -0.11
C PRO A 75 2.32 21.37 0.12
N THR A 76 3.01 22.44 -0.25
CA THR A 76 2.43 23.78 -0.27
C THR A 76 1.50 23.90 -1.48
N LEU A 77 0.28 24.40 -1.27
CA LEU A 77 -0.59 24.77 -2.38
C LEU A 77 0.09 25.86 -3.20
N THR A 78 0.15 25.69 -4.52
CA THR A 78 0.53 26.77 -5.43
C THR A 78 -0.54 27.86 -5.35
N SER A 79 -0.11 29.11 -5.17
CA SER A 79 -0.96 30.28 -4.90
C SER A 79 -1.81 30.76 -6.07
N SER A 80 -2.27 29.88 -6.95
CA SER A 80 -2.91 30.24 -8.22
C SER A 80 -4.24 29.54 -8.52
N GLU A 81 -4.96 29.05 -7.51
CA GLU A 81 -6.31 28.51 -7.71
C GLU A 81 -7.32 29.15 -6.74
N GLU A 82 -7.26 30.48 -6.66
CA GLU A 82 -8.41 31.33 -6.34
C GLU A 82 -8.95 31.91 -7.68
N GLU A 83 -9.67 31.09 -8.46
CA GLU A 83 -10.59 31.57 -9.52
C GLU A 83 -11.91 30.80 -9.47
#